data_AF-A0A6P0LDP4-F1
#
_entry.id   AF-A0A6P0LDP4-F1
#
_cell.length_a   1.000
_cell.length_b   1.000
_cell.length_c   1.000
_cell.angle_alpha   90.00
_cell.angle_beta   90.00
_cell.angle_gamma   90.00
#
_symmetry.space_group_name_H-M   'P 1'
#
loop_
_entity.id
_entity.type
_entity.pdbx_description
1 polymer ?
#
loop_
_entity_poly.entity_id
_entity_poly.type
_entity_poly.pdbx_seq_one_letter_code
_entity_poly.pdbx_strand_id
1 'polypeptide(L)'
;MKTPTKVIRTDKWQLNVTSVQRTLFRETIKVYRQACRYLVGIIYTHWSELGCLTADQLTPAVERLMHKTAKRPNIKYAQFNKSFYKFPSYYRRAAISFAAGQVSSYVTRYREWQSGTRKRRDSKPPKLNADTGCYPALYKGQCYKLHGFDQAEIKVFDGSDWVWTTVQIAGLRERHACASNKMMSPSLIFNERACHLSVPFTCKPEKRKPESNVTAVDLGINTAATIAVVTHSGTVIHREFIHPGRDIDRRDKRLKSVSMRASK
;
A
#
# COMPACT_ATOMS: atom_id res chain seq x y z
N MET A 1 23.78 16.37 -4.87
CA MET A 1 23.79 15.35 -3.79
C MET A 1 22.59 14.42 -3.98
N LYS A 2 22.77 13.10 -4.07
CA LYS A 2 21.63 12.15 -4.18
C LYS A 2 20.92 12.07 -2.83
N THR A 3 19.62 12.35 -2.80
CA THR A 3 18.79 12.16 -1.61
C THR A 3 18.92 10.71 -1.12
N PRO A 4 19.26 10.47 0.16
CA PRO A 4 19.42 9.12 0.67
C PRO A 4 18.11 8.33 0.48
N THR A 5 18.23 7.14 -0.10
CA THR A 5 17.10 6.28 -0.41
C THR A 5 16.37 5.89 0.88
N LYS A 6 15.10 6.31 1.00
CA LYS A 6 14.27 5.96 2.14
C LYS A 6 13.88 4.48 2.04
N VAL A 7 14.42 3.64 2.92
CA VAL A 7 14.08 2.23 2.99
C VAL A 7 12.77 2.08 3.77
N ILE A 8 11.72 1.57 3.13
CA ILE A 8 10.46 1.24 3.80
C ILE A 8 10.30 -0.28 3.83
N ARG A 9 10.04 -0.82 5.01
CA ARG A 9 9.71 -2.24 5.21
C ARG A 9 8.38 -2.34 5.96
N THR A 10 7.61 -3.37 5.65
CA THR A 10 6.26 -3.52 6.21
C THR A 10 6.15 -4.82 6.98
N ASP A 11 5.67 -4.72 8.21
CA ASP A 11 5.32 -5.86 9.04
C ASP A 11 3.84 -6.20 8.92
N LYS A 12 3.52 -7.48 9.12
CA LYS A 12 2.15 -7.96 9.24
C LYS A 12 1.90 -8.26 10.70
N TRP A 13 1.01 -7.50 11.32
CA TRP A 13 0.59 -7.72 12.70
C TRP A 13 -0.76 -8.43 12.68
N GLN A 14 -0.75 -9.72 13.01
CA GLN A 14 -1.94 -10.56 12.99
C GLN A 14 -2.92 -10.09 14.06
N LEU A 15 -4.19 -10.02 13.70
CA LEU A 15 -5.25 -9.64 14.65
C LEU A 15 -6.03 -10.90 15.04
N ASN A 16 -6.22 -11.11 16.34
CA ASN A 16 -7.20 -12.07 16.83
C ASN A 16 -8.55 -11.36 16.93
N VAL A 17 -9.47 -11.74 16.05
CA VAL A 17 -10.76 -11.04 15.85
C VAL A 17 -11.94 -11.95 16.12
N THR A 18 -12.91 -11.43 16.85
CA THR A 18 -14.20 -12.10 17.09
C THR A 18 -15.08 -12.07 15.83
N SER A 19 -16.15 -12.86 15.81
CA SER A 19 -17.15 -12.86 14.72
C SER A 19 -17.75 -11.47 14.50
N VAL A 20 -18.08 -10.75 15.57
CA VAL A 20 -18.62 -9.38 15.52
C VAL A 20 -17.61 -8.42 14.88
N GLN A 21 -16.34 -8.47 15.32
CA GLN A 21 -15.29 -7.62 14.76
C GLN A 21 -15.02 -7.89 13.28
N ARG A 22 -15.12 -9.15 12.85
CA ARG A 22 -15.03 -9.51 11.42
C ARG A 22 -16.13 -8.84 10.61
N THR A 23 -17.36 -8.76 11.11
CA THR A 23 -18.46 -8.05 10.46
C THR A 23 -18.18 -6.55 10.39
N LEU A 24 -17.74 -5.94 11.50
CA LEU A 24 -17.37 -4.52 11.53
C LEU A 24 -16.26 -4.20 10.51
N PHE A 25 -15.22 -5.03 10.42
CA PHE A 25 -14.13 -4.86 9.46
C PHE A 25 -14.60 -5.00 8.01
N ARG A 26 -15.52 -5.95 7.75
CA ARG A 26 -16.13 -6.14 6.43
C ARG A 26 -16.90 -4.90 6.00
N GLU A 27 -17.79 -4.39 6.85
CA GLU A 27 -18.59 -3.19 6.54
C GLU A 27 -17.70 -1.94 6.42
N THR A 28 -16.69 -1.80 7.28
CA THR A 28 -15.70 -0.72 7.19
C THR A 28 -14.99 -0.71 5.84
N ILE A 29 -14.50 -1.86 5.37
CA ILE A 29 -13.79 -1.96 4.09
C ILE A 29 -14.73 -1.74 2.92
N LYS A 30 -15.96 -2.26 3.00
CA LYS A 30 -17.00 -2.06 1.99
C LYS A 30 -17.32 -0.58 1.81
N VAL A 31 -17.65 0.13 2.89
CA VAL A 31 -17.96 1.57 2.82
C VAL A 31 -16.74 2.39 2.40
N TYR A 32 -15.53 2.03 2.85
CA TYR A 32 -14.30 2.71 2.45
C TYR A 32 -14.00 2.54 0.95
N ARG A 33 -14.17 1.34 0.40
CA ARG A 33 -13.99 1.06 -1.04
C ARG A 33 -15.02 1.79 -1.89
N GLN A 34 -16.28 1.82 -1.46
CA GLN A 34 -17.33 2.61 -2.14
C GLN A 34 -16.99 4.11 -2.14
N ALA A 35 -16.49 4.65 -1.03
CA ALA A 35 -16.05 6.04 -0.95
C ALA A 35 -14.86 6.31 -1.90
N CYS A 36 -13.88 5.41 -1.94
CA CYS A 36 -12.75 5.51 -2.88
C CYS A 36 -13.21 5.49 -4.34
N ARG A 37 -14.12 4.58 -4.71
CA ARG A 37 -14.68 4.49 -6.07
C ARG A 37 -15.37 5.80 -6.46
N TYR A 38 -16.19 6.36 -5.57
CA TYR A 38 -16.87 7.63 -5.79
C TYR A 38 -15.87 8.78 -5.99
N LEU A 39 -14.82 8.81 -5.16
CA LEU A 39 -13.74 9.79 -5.23
C LEU A 39 -12.93 9.70 -6.52
N VAL A 40 -12.67 8.50 -7.04
CA VAL A 40 -12.00 8.33 -8.35
C VAL A 40 -12.78 9.04 -9.44
N GLY A 41 -14.12 8.93 -9.45
CA GLY A 41 -14.99 9.64 -10.39
C GLY A 41 -14.88 11.16 -10.29
N ILE A 42 -14.99 11.72 -9.07
CA ILE A 42 -14.81 13.17 -8.86
C ILE A 42 -13.43 13.62 -9.33
N ILE A 43 -12.36 12.97 -8.86
CA ILE A 43 -10.99 13.42 -9.12
C ILE A 43 -10.66 13.31 -10.60
N TYR A 44 -11.11 12.26 -11.29
CA TYR A 44 -10.90 12.11 -12.73
C TYR A 44 -11.66 13.18 -13.53
N THR A 45 -12.88 13.53 -13.11
CA THR A 45 -13.69 14.57 -13.76
C THR A 45 -13.00 15.95 -13.70
N HIS A 46 -12.31 16.23 -12.59
CA HIS A 46 -11.62 17.51 -12.34
C HIS A 46 -10.11 17.40 -12.52
N TRP A 47 -9.61 16.39 -13.23
CA TRP A 47 -8.18 16.11 -13.28
C TRP A 47 -7.36 17.22 -13.95
N SER A 48 -7.95 17.98 -14.87
CA SER A 48 -7.31 19.15 -15.49
C SER A 48 -6.90 20.21 -14.48
N GLU A 49 -7.70 20.43 -13.44
CA GLU A 49 -7.45 21.40 -12.38
C GLU A 49 -6.66 20.78 -11.22
N LEU A 50 -6.97 19.54 -10.85
CA LEU A 50 -6.39 18.85 -9.70
C LEU A 50 -5.01 18.24 -9.97
N GLY A 51 -4.74 17.82 -11.21
CA GLY A 51 -3.56 17.03 -11.57
C GLY A 51 -2.24 17.79 -11.47
N CYS A 52 -2.29 19.13 -11.47
CA CYS A 52 -1.12 19.99 -11.32
C CYS A 52 -0.81 20.35 -9.84
N LEU A 53 -1.68 19.97 -8.91
CA LEU A 53 -1.54 20.30 -7.51
C LEU A 53 -0.56 19.37 -6.80
N THR A 54 0.14 19.92 -5.80
CA THR A 54 0.91 19.10 -4.84
C THR A 54 -0.04 18.28 -3.95
N ALA A 55 0.48 17.23 -3.31
CA ALA A 55 -0.33 16.37 -2.42
C ALA A 55 -1.03 17.17 -1.30
N ASP A 56 -0.35 18.19 -0.76
CA ASP A 56 -0.87 19.05 0.31
C ASP A 56 -1.99 19.99 -0.16
N GLN A 57 -1.99 20.37 -1.44
CA GLN A 57 -3.03 21.22 -2.05
C GLN A 57 -4.21 20.41 -2.60
N LEU A 58 -3.94 19.21 -3.12
CA LEU A 58 -4.94 18.35 -3.76
C LEU A 58 -6.02 17.93 -2.76
N THR A 59 -5.63 17.51 -1.55
CA THR A 59 -6.60 17.01 -0.56
C THR A 59 -7.64 18.08 -0.17
N PRO A 60 -7.24 19.31 0.23
CA PRO A 60 -8.19 20.39 0.48
C PRO A 60 -9.02 20.77 -0.76
N ALA A 61 -8.43 20.73 -1.97
CA ALA A 61 -9.15 21.04 -3.19
C ALA A 61 -10.29 20.05 -3.45
N VAL A 62 -10.04 18.75 -3.28
CA VAL A 62 -11.08 17.71 -3.40
C VAL A 62 -12.12 17.84 -2.29
N GLU A 63 -11.70 18.10 -1.04
CA GLU A 63 -12.64 18.32 0.08
C GLU A 63 -13.60 19.49 -0.21
N ARG A 64 -13.12 20.57 -0.83
CA ARG A 64 -13.98 21.71 -1.23
C ARG A 64 -15.10 21.33 -2.19
N LEU A 65 -14.88 20.33 -3.05
CA LEU A 65 -15.86 19.92 -4.04
C LEU A 65 -17.01 19.08 -3.43
N MET A 66 -16.75 18.39 -2.31
CA MET A 66 -17.59 17.28 -1.86
C MET A 66 -17.94 17.26 -0.36
N HIS A 67 -17.23 17.99 0.49
CA HIS A 67 -17.44 17.96 1.94
C HIS A 67 -18.04 19.28 2.44
N LYS A 68 -19.26 19.19 2.98
CA LYS A 68 -19.98 20.34 3.53
C LYS A 68 -19.35 20.77 4.84
N THR A 69 -19.12 22.07 5.01
CA THR A 69 -18.65 22.67 6.27
C THR A 69 -19.50 23.89 6.60
N ALA A 70 -19.46 24.37 7.86
CA ALA A 70 -20.19 25.59 8.25
C ALA A 70 -19.79 26.80 7.38
N LYS A 71 -18.49 26.93 7.06
CA LYS A 71 -17.97 28.00 6.19
C LYS A 71 -18.27 27.80 4.70
N ARG A 72 -18.68 26.59 4.28
CA ARG A 72 -18.96 26.24 2.88
C ARG A 72 -20.17 25.30 2.81
N PRO A 73 -21.38 25.86 2.85
CA PRO A 73 -22.60 25.05 2.87
C PRO A 73 -22.99 24.53 1.48
N ASN A 74 -22.65 25.26 0.41
CA ASN A 74 -22.94 24.89 -0.98
C ASN A 74 -21.72 24.19 -1.61
N ILE A 75 -21.91 22.96 -2.06
CA ILE A 75 -20.84 22.09 -2.62
C ILE A 75 -21.37 21.33 -3.83
N LYS A 76 -20.51 21.11 -4.83
CA LYS A 76 -20.88 20.48 -6.12
C LYS A 76 -21.32 19.02 -5.95
N TYR A 77 -20.68 18.28 -5.05
CA TYR A 77 -20.95 16.86 -4.82
C TYR A 77 -21.55 16.60 -3.45
N ALA A 78 -22.67 17.26 -3.13
CA ALA A 78 -23.36 17.12 -1.85
C ALA A 78 -23.77 15.66 -1.52
N GLN A 79 -23.99 14.85 -2.56
CA GLN A 79 -24.35 13.44 -2.45
C GLN A 79 -23.33 12.60 -1.67
N PHE A 80 -22.04 12.98 -1.67
CA PHE A 80 -21.03 12.24 -0.91
C PHE A 80 -21.36 12.21 0.59
N ASN A 81 -21.79 13.33 1.19
CA ASN A 81 -22.12 13.37 2.62
C ASN A 81 -23.42 12.62 2.93
N LYS A 82 -24.31 12.44 1.94
CA LYS A 82 -25.53 11.64 2.09
C LYS A 82 -25.22 10.14 2.01
N SER A 83 -24.43 9.73 1.02
CA SER A 83 -24.04 8.34 0.79
C SER A 83 -23.05 7.81 1.82
N PHE A 84 -22.18 8.67 2.36
CA PHE A 84 -21.17 8.33 3.35
C PHE A 84 -21.38 9.19 4.60
N TYR A 85 -22.49 8.94 5.29
CA TYR A 85 -22.87 9.68 6.49
C TYR A 85 -21.77 9.58 7.56
N LYS A 86 -21.46 10.72 8.20
CA LYS A 86 -20.42 10.86 9.24
C LYS A 86 -19.04 10.29 8.87
N PHE A 87 -18.69 10.20 7.58
CA PHE A 87 -17.42 9.64 7.15
C PHE A 87 -16.22 10.38 7.77
N PRO A 88 -15.36 9.70 8.57
CA PRO A 88 -14.32 10.36 9.35
C PRO A 88 -13.30 11.08 8.45
N SER A 89 -12.84 12.24 8.91
CA SER A 89 -11.93 13.11 8.16
C SER A 89 -10.66 12.40 7.69
N TYR A 90 -10.00 11.62 8.55
CA TYR A 90 -8.75 10.95 8.19
C TYR A 90 -8.96 9.73 7.28
N TYR A 91 -10.07 9.01 7.40
CA TYR A 91 -10.47 8.03 6.39
C TYR A 91 -10.72 8.72 5.05
N ARG A 92 -11.34 9.90 5.04
CA ARG A 92 -11.59 10.70 3.84
C ARG A 92 -10.29 11.11 3.15
N ARG A 93 -9.35 11.67 3.91
CA ARG A 93 -8.04 12.08 3.39
C ARG A 93 -7.23 10.90 2.85
N ALA A 94 -7.29 9.76 3.53
CA ALA A 94 -6.69 8.52 3.04
C ALA A 94 -7.33 8.09 1.71
N ALA A 95 -8.67 8.10 1.62
CA ALA A 95 -9.41 7.74 0.42
C ALA A 95 -9.13 8.70 -0.75
N ILE A 96 -9.03 10.01 -0.49
CA ILE A 96 -8.67 11.02 -1.50
C ILE A 96 -7.27 10.76 -2.03
N SER A 97 -6.29 10.56 -1.14
CA SER A 97 -4.90 10.28 -1.53
C SER A 97 -4.80 9.02 -2.39
N PHE A 98 -5.53 7.97 -2.00
CA PHE A 98 -5.61 6.73 -2.75
C PHE A 98 -6.23 6.94 -4.15
N ALA A 99 -7.39 7.59 -4.21
CA ALA A 99 -8.10 7.84 -5.46
C ALA A 99 -7.30 8.75 -6.41
N ALA A 100 -6.63 9.78 -5.88
CA ALA A 100 -5.75 10.65 -6.65
C ALA A 100 -4.56 9.89 -7.24
N GLY A 101 -3.94 9.00 -6.46
CA GLY A 101 -2.89 8.12 -6.95
C GLY A 101 -3.36 7.23 -8.11
N GLN A 102 -4.55 6.64 -7.99
CA GLN A 102 -5.15 5.83 -9.05
C GLN A 102 -5.39 6.63 -10.33
N VAL A 103 -5.98 7.81 -10.22
CA VAL A 103 -6.26 8.68 -11.37
C VAL A 103 -4.95 9.16 -12.02
N SER A 104 -3.99 9.64 -11.22
CA SER A 104 -2.67 10.05 -11.70
C SER A 104 -1.97 8.95 -12.49
N SER A 105 -1.98 7.74 -11.94
CA SER A 105 -1.35 6.56 -12.53
C SER A 105 -2.03 6.15 -13.84
N TYR A 106 -3.36 6.23 -13.91
CA TYR A 106 -4.11 5.99 -15.14
C TYR A 106 -3.82 7.05 -16.20
N VAL A 107 -3.95 8.34 -15.87
CA VAL A 107 -3.78 9.44 -16.83
C VAL A 107 -2.37 9.46 -17.40
N THR A 108 -1.34 9.21 -16.58
CA THR A 108 0.05 9.12 -17.04
C THR A 108 0.22 8.00 -18.06
N ARG A 109 -0.21 6.78 -17.73
CA ARG A 109 -0.10 5.64 -18.65
C ARG A 109 -0.95 5.80 -19.90
N TYR A 110 -2.11 6.45 -19.79
CA TYR A 110 -2.97 6.72 -20.94
C TYR A 110 -2.29 7.70 -21.89
N ARG A 111 -1.66 8.77 -21.37
CA ARG A 111 -0.87 9.71 -22.16
C ARG A 111 0.33 9.05 -22.83
N GLU A 112 1.08 8.21 -22.12
CA GLU A 112 2.19 7.42 -22.69
C GLU A 112 1.70 6.50 -23.81
N TRP A 113 0.55 5.83 -23.61
CA TRP A 113 -0.05 5.00 -24.64
C TRP A 113 -0.50 5.82 -25.85
N GLN A 114 -1.04 7.03 -25.66
CA GLN A 114 -1.41 7.94 -26.73
C GLN A 114 -0.19 8.46 -27.52
N SER A 115 0.96 8.69 -26.85
CA SER A 115 2.20 9.13 -27.50
C SER A 115 2.93 8.03 -28.28
N GLY A 116 2.40 6.80 -28.28
CA GLY A 116 3.00 5.64 -28.95
C GLY A 116 4.00 4.87 -28.09
N THR A 117 4.24 5.28 -26.84
CA THR A 117 5.06 4.52 -25.88
C THR A 117 4.29 3.30 -25.40
N ARG A 118 4.46 2.18 -26.11
CA ARG A 118 3.73 0.92 -25.87
C ARG A 118 4.69 -0.25 -25.86
N LYS A 119 4.42 -1.24 -25.00
CA LYS A 119 5.22 -2.48 -24.94
C LYS A 119 5.14 -3.27 -26.25
N ARG A 120 4.00 -3.21 -26.94
CA ARG A 120 3.75 -3.80 -28.26
C ARG A 120 2.82 -2.91 -29.07
N ARG A 121 2.88 -3.00 -30.39
CA ARG A 121 2.04 -2.23 -31.32
C ARG A 121 0.53 -2.45 -31.09
N ASP A 122 0.14 -3.67 -30.75
CA ASP A 122 -1.22 -4.14 -30.50
C ASP A 122 -1.70 -3.95 -29.04
N SER A 123 -0.90 -3.30 -28.18
CA SER A 123 -1.27 -3.10 -26.79
C SER A 123 -2.55 -2.26 -26.68
N LYS A 124 -3.57 -2.80 -26.00
CA LYS A 124 -4.82 -2.09 -25.70
C LYS A 124 -4.56 -0.88 -24.78
N PRO A 125 -5.38 0.17 -24.85
CA PRO A 125 -5.26 1.31 -23.94
C PRO A 125 -5.45 0.87 -22.49
N PRO A 126 -4.76 1.50 -21.52
CA PRO A 126 -5.02 1.26 -20.12
C PRO A 126 -6.48 1.62 -19.80
N LYS A 127 -7.06 0.96 -18.80
CA LYS A 127 -8.42 1.24 -18.32
C LYS A 127 -8.36 1.78 -16.90
N LEU A 128 -9.17 2.81 -16.61
CA LEU A 128 -9.32 3.32 -15.26
C LEU A 128 -10.18 2.33 -14.46
N ASN A 129 -9.54 1.53 -13.62
CA ASN A 129 -10.26 0.68 -12.68
C ASN A 129 -10.42 1.39 -11.34
N ALA A 130 -11.65 1.73 -10.98
CA ALA A 130 -11.98 2.33 -9.69
C ALA A 130 -12.14 1.28 -8.57
N ASP A 131 -12.41 0.01 -8.91
CA ASP A 131 -12.57 -1.12 -7.98
C ASP A 131 -11.23 -1.84 -7.78
N THR A 132 -10.40 -1.29 -6.90
CA THR A 132 -8.98 -1.67 -6.76
C THR A 132 -8.69 -2.52 -5.53
N GLY A 133 -9.74 -2.96 -4.83
CA GLY A 133 -9.59 -3.78 -3.62
C GLY A 133 -8.82 -3.06 -2.51
N CYS A 134 -8.88 -1.72 -2.46
CA CYS A 134 -8.10 -0.93 -1.51
C CYS A 134 -8.48 -1.22 -0.05
N TYR A 135 -7.54 -0.89 0.84
CA TYR A 135 -7.66 -1.03 2.29
C TYR A 135 -7.38 0.30 2.96
N PRO A 136 -8.08 0.64 4.03
CA PRO A 136 -7.91 1.95 4.64
C PRO A 136 -6.57 2.06 5.37
N ALA A 137 -5.88 3.17 5.13
CA ALA A 137 -4.78 3.62 5.97
C ALA A 137 -5.34 4.26 7.25
N LEU A 138 -4.86 3.79 8.39
CA LEU A 138 -5.30 4.21 9.71
C LEU A 138 -4.35 5.28 10.25
N TYR A 139 -4.83 6.52 10.40
CA TYR A 139 -4.06 7.59 11.02
C TYR A 139 -4.10 7.50 12.55
N LYS A 140 -2.95 7.72 13.19
CA LYS A 140 -2.79 7.62 14.65
C LYS A 140 -3.72 8.59 15.38
N GLY A 141 -4.40 8.12 16.42
CA GLY A 141 -5.33 8.88 17.25
C GLY A 141 -6.74 9.05 16.66
N GLN A 142 -6.89 8.94 15.34
CA GLN A 142 -8.13 9.27 14.64
C GLN A 142 -8.81 8.06 14.02
N CYS A 143 -8.00 7.13 13.49
CA CYS A 143 -8.47 5.86 12.93
C CYS A 143 -7.97 4.65 13.73
N TYR A 144 -6.83 4.78 14.42
CA TYR A 144 -6.36 3.74 15.34
C TYR A 144 -5.63 4.33 16.55
N LYS A 145 -5.59 3.57 17.65
CA LYS A 145 -4.72 3.78 18.81
C LYS A 145 -4.10 2.45 19.20
N LEU A 146 -2.88 2.48 19.70
CA LEU A 146 -2.21 1.30 20.22
C LEU A 146 -2.21 1.38 21.74
N HIS A 147 -2.51 0.26 22.39
CA HIS A 147 -2.39 0.05 23.82
C HIS A 147 -1.26 -0.96 24.02
N GLY A 148 -0.03 -0.45 24.12
CA GLY A 148 1.17 -1.28 23.98
C GLY A 148 1.28 -1.87 22.57
N PHE A 149 1.75 -3.12 22.47
CA PHE A 149 1.78 -3.88 21.21
C PHE A 149 0.88 -5.12 21.24
N ASP A 150 0.06 -5.24 22.27
CA ASP A 150 -0.86 -6.36 22.48
C ASP A 150 -2.26 -6.04 21.97
N GLN A 151 -2.63 -4.75 21.93
CA GLN A 151 -3.98 -4.32 21.56
C GLN A 151 -3.97 -3.08 20.67
N ALA A 152 -4.96 -3.01 19.78
CA ALA A 152 -5.26 -1.85 18.99
C ALA A 152 -6.74 -1.48 19.09
N GLU A 153 -7.04 -0.22 19.37
CA GLU A 153 -8.36 0.36 19.11
C GLU A 153 -8.42 0.81 17.65
N ILE A 154 -9.44 0.39 16.91
CA ILE A 154 -9.65 0.76 15.51
C ILE A 154 -11.04 1.37 15.38
N LYS A 155 -11.11 2.54 14.73
CA LYS A 155 -12.39 3.14 14.36
C LYS A 155 -12.97 2.42 13.16
N VAL A 156 -14.15 1.85 13.31
CA VAL A 156 -14.83 0.98 12.34
C VAL A 156 -16.25 1.47 12.10
N PHE A 157 -16.84 1.05 10.99
CA PHE A 157 -18.23 1.30 10.66
C PHE A 157 -19.07 0.09 11.04
N ASP A 158 -20.17 0.31 11.78
CA ASP A 158 -21.06 -0.75 12.25
C ASP A 158 -22.26 -1.03 11.32
N GLY A 159 -22.38 -0.27 10.22
CA GLY A 159 -23.55 -0.28 9.34
C GLY A 159 -24.36 1.01 9.42
N SER A 160 -24.19 1.77 10.51
CA SER A 160 -24.92 3.02 10.78
C SER A 160 -24.02 4.18 11.19
N ASP A 161 -23.03 3.95 12.06
CA ASP A 161 -22.12 4.97 12.58
C ASP A 161 -20.67 4.45 12.71
N TRP A 162 -19.77 5.38 13.00
CA TRP A 162 -18.34 5.12 13.16
C TRP A 162 -17.97 4.99 14.64
N VAL A 163 -17.81 3.74 15.09
CA VAL A 163 -17.52 3.35 16.48
C VAL A 163 -16.07 2.92 16.64
N TRP A 164 -15.58 2.85 17.88
CA TRP A 164 -14.28 2.27 18.19
C TRP A 164 -14.44 0.81 18.63
N THR A 165 -13.56 -0.07 18.17
CA THR A 165 -13.48 -1.46 18.63
C THR A 165 -12.04 -1.80 19.00
N THR A 166 -11.85 -2.51 20.12
CA THR A 166 -10.53 -2.96 20.59
C THR A 166 -10.27 -4.38 20.12
N VAL A 167 -9.16 -4.60 19.42
CA VAL A 167 -8.73 -5.90 18.90
C VAL A 167 -7.38 -6.31 19.45
N GLN A 168 -7.20 -7.61 19.70
CA GLN A 168 -5.94 -8.16 20.15
C GLN A 168 -4.98 -8.35 18.97
N ILE A 169 -3.72 -7.99 19.16
CA ILE A 169 -2.62 -8.26 18.25
C ILE A 169 -2.04 -9.62 18.65
N ALA A 170 -2.33 -10.64 17.85
CA ALA A 170 -1.96 -12.03 18.13
C ALA A 170 -0.52 -12.36 17.73
N GLY A 171 0.06 -11.56 16.85
CA GLY A 171 1.39 -11.83 16.32
C GLY A 171 1.99 -10.59 15.71
N LEU A 172 3.20 -10.26 16.13
CA LEU A 172 3.95 -9.10 15.73
C LEU A 172 5.34 -9.51 15.22
N ARG A 173 6.00 -8.58 14.56
CA ARG A 173 7.39 -8.71 14.12
C ARG A 173 8.20 -7.62 14.80
N GLU A 174 9.52 -7.79 14.85
CA GLU A 174 10.38 -7.02 15.74
C GLU A 174 10.77 -5.61 15.24
N ARG A 175 10.25 -5.12 14.10
CA ARG A 175 10.70 -3.81 13.59
C ARG A 175 10.31 -2.64 14.50
N HIS A 176 9.28 -2.81 15.31
CA HIS A 176 8.87 -1.84 16.34
C HIS A 176 9.87 -1.75 17.51
N ALA A 177 10.64 -2.80 17.77
CA ALA A 177 11.64 -2.83 18.84
C ALA A 177 12.95 -2.13 18.46
N CYS A 178 13.20 -1.95 17.15
CA CYS A 178 14.39 -1.24 16.67
C CYS A 178 14.19 0.28 16.75
N ALA A 179 14.92 0.94 17.67
CA ALA A 179 14.79 2.36 17.96
C ALA A 179 15.05 3.29 16.74
N SER A 180 15.87 2.85 15.77
CA SER A 180 16.13 3.64 14.56
C SER A 180 14.99 3.60 13.54
N ASN A 181 14.03 2.67 13.71
CA ASN A 181 12.87 2.54 12.85
C ASN A 181 11.75 3.50 13.29
N LYS A 182 11.13 4.16 12.33
CA LYS A 182 9.94 4.99 12.56
C LYS A 182 8.71 4.30 12.00
N MET A 183 7.77 3.94 12.87
CA MET A 183 6.45 3.42 12.48
C MET A 183 5.66 4.47 11.69
N MET A 184 4.99 4.02 10.63
CA MET A 184 4.09 4.82 9.79
C MET A 184 2.64 4.34 9.95
N SER A 185 1.68 5.04 9.35
CA SER A 185 0.25 4.68 9.42
C SER A 185 0.01 3.26 8.87
N PRO A 186 -0.53 2.33 9.68
CA PRO A 186 -0.83 0.99 9.22
C PRO A 186 -2.07 0.95 8.33
N SER A 187 -2.23 -0.12 7.54
CA SER A 187 -3.46 -0.38 6.79
C SER A 187 -4.20 -1.59 7.37
N LEU A 188 -5.53 -1.49 7.50
CA LEU A 188 -6.38 -2.62 7.91
C LEU A 188 -6.58 -3.57 6.73
N ILE A 189 -5.84 -4.68 6.73
CA ILE A 189 -5.98 -5.71 5.69
C ILE A 189 -6.95 -6.77 6.18
N PHE A 190 -8.11 -6.85 5.52
CA PHE A 190 -9.10 -7.88 5.82
C PHE A 190 -9.77 -8.46 4.56
N ASN A 191 -9.75 -9.77 4.44
CA ASN A 191 -10.45 -10.55 3.43
C ASN A 191 -10.70 -11.97 3.98
N GLU A 192 -11.20 -12.87 3.14
CA GLU A 192 -11.49 -14.27 3.52
C GLU A 192 -10.28 -15.02 4.13
N ARG A 193 -9.06 -14.66 3.74
CA ARG A 193 -7.83 -15.37 4.11
C ARG A 193 -6.90 -14.62 5.05
N ALA A 194 -7.15 -13.33 5.27
CA ALA A 194 -6.22 -12.47 6.00
C ALA A 194 -6.97 -11.48 6.89
N CYS A 195 -6.49 -11.31 8.12
CA CYS A 195 -6.91 -10.25 9.03
C CYS A 195 -5.68 -9.77 9.81
N HIS A 196 -5.10 -8.64 9.37
CA HIS A 196 -3.89 -8.10 9.98
C HIS A 196 -3.78 -6.59 9.76
N LEU A 197 -2.98 -5.92 10.58
CA LEU A 197 -2.46 -4.60 10.25
C LEU A 197 -1.20 -4.77 9.41
N SER A 198 -1.19 -4.13 8.24
CA SER A 198 0.01 -3.96 7.43
C SER A 198 0.71 -2.68 7.90
N VAL A 199 1.78 -2.82 8.68
CA VAL A 199 2.44 -1.73 9.40
C VAL A 199 3.76 -1.33 8.71
N PRO A 200 3.82 -0.20 8.00
CA PRO A 200 5.05 0.25 7.39
C PRO A 200 5.98 0.91 8.40
N PHE A 201 7.28 0.69 8.22
CA PHE A 201 8.36 1.31 8.97
C PHE A 201 9.31 2.00 7.99
N THR A 202 9.65 3.25 8.27
CA THR A 202 10.85 3.84 7.69
C THR A 202 12.04 3.28 8.45
N CYS A 203 12.86 2.48 7.78
CA CYS A 203 14.03 1.86 8.37
C CYS A 203 15.27 2.69 8.07
N LYS A 204 16.08 2.90 9.11
CA LYS A 204 17.43 3.44 8.99
C LYS A 204 18.40 2.36 9.44
N PRO A 205 18.72 1.39 8.56
CA PRO A 205 19.69 0.37 8.92
C PRO A 205 21.01 1.07 9.23
N GLU A 206 21.69 0.62 10.29
CA GLU A 206 23.04 1.09 10.55
C GLU A 206 23.92 0.78 9.34
N LYS A 207 24.85 1.69 9.04
CA LYS A 207 25.84 1.42 8.01
C LYS A 207 26.67 0.23 8.50
N ARG A 208 26.66 -0.85 7.73
CA ARG A 208 27.53 -1.99 8.01
C ARG A 208 28.96 -1.47 8.07
N LYS A 209 29.68 -1.82 9.14
CA LYS A 209 31.13 -1.56 9.21
C LYS A 209 31.78 -2.40 8.09
N PRO A 210 32.76 -1.84 7.36
CA PRO A 210 33.47 -2.62 6.35
C PRO A 210 34.14 -3.81 7.05
N GLU A 211 33.68 -5.02 6.75
CA GLU A 211 34.34 -6.26 7.13
C GLU A 211 35.54 -6.48 6.21
N SER A 212 36.51 -7.27 6.66
CA SER A 212 37.75 -7.59 5.92
C SER A 212 37.51 -8.29 4.59
N ASN A 213 36.33 -8.90 4.43
CA ASN A 213 35.93 -9.69 3.27
C ASN A 213 34.68 -9.09 2.61
N VAL A 214 34.67 -9.11 1.29
CA VAL A 214 33.56 -8.68 0.43
C VAL A 214 32.89 -9.92 -0.16
N THR A 215 31.58 -10.05 0.05
CA THR A 215 30.77 -11.06 -0.65
C THR A 215 30.14 -10.42 -1.88
N ALA A 216 30.57 -10.85 -3.06
CA ALA A 216 29.95 -10.51 -4.33
C ALA A 216 28.96 -11.61 -4.74
N VAL A 217 27.80 -11.20 -5.23
CA VAL A 217 26.78 -12.11 -5.76
C VAL A 217 26.37 -11.60 -7.12
N ASP A 218 26.46 -12.44 -8.14
CA ASP A 218 26.03 -12.13 -9.51
C ASP A 218 25.14 -13.23 -10.09
N LEU A 219 24.35 -12.89 -11.11
CA LEU A 219 23.57 -13.87 -11.85
C LEU A 219 24.53 -14.74 -12.68
N GLY A 220 24.40 -16.06 -12.53
CA GLY A 220 25.16 -16.99 -13.36
C GLY A 220 24.49 -17.22 -14.71
N ILE A 221 25.27 -17.62 -15.70
CA ILE A 221 24.76 -18.04 -17.02
C ILE A 221 23.94 -19.33 -16.88
N ASN A 222 24.49 -20.32 -16.16
CA ASN A 222 23.86 -21.63 -15.93
C ASN A 222 23.43 -21.85 -14.47
N THR A 223 23.67 -20.89 -13.58
CA THR A 223 23.38 -20.96 -12.15
C THR A 223 22.45 -19.82 -11.76
N ALA A 224 21.63 -20.00 -10.73
CA ALA A 224 20.71 -18.95 -10.30
C ALA A 224 21.48 -17.74 -9.74
N ALA A 225 22.57 -18.01 -9.04
CA ALA A 225 23.55 -17.00 -8.64
C ALA A 225 24.94 -17.64 -8.49
N THR A 226 25.97 -16.84 -8.65
CA THR A 226 27.34 -17.18 -8.28
C THR A 226 27.78 -16.27 -7.16
N ILE A 227 28.36 -16.84 -6.12
CA ILE A 227 28.90 -16.13 -4.97
C ILE A 227 30.42 -16.22 -5.02
N ALA A 228 31.09 -15.11 -4.77
CA ALA A 228 32.50 -15.07 -4.44
C ALA A 228 32.71 -14.27 -3.16
N VAL A 229 33.50 -14.81 -2.23
CA VAL A 229 33.97 -14.07 -1.05
C VAL A 229 35.43 -13.73 -1.26
N VAL A 230 35.73 -12.44 -1.29
CA VAL A 230 37.04 -11.89 -1.63
C VAL A 230 37.57 -11.11 -0.44
N THR A 231 38.81 -11.38 -0.04
CA THR A 231 39.51 -10.61 1.01
C THR A 231 39.94 -9.24 0.49
N HIS A 232 40.30 -8.31 1.39
CA HIS A 232 40.85 -7.00 1.01
C HIS A 232 42.11 -7.07 0.12
N SER A 233 42.88 -8.16 0.15
CA SER A 233 44.04 -8.38 -0.72
C SER A 233 43.70 -8.89 -2.11
N GLY A 234 42.41 -9.11 -2.41
CA GLY A 234 41.94 -9.68 -3.67
C GLY A 234 41.91 -11.21 -3.71
N THR A 235 42.26 -11.88 -2.60
CA THR A 235 42.23 -13.36 -2.54
C THR A 235 40.80 -13.87 -2.42
N VAL A 236 40.37 -14.75 -3.34
CA VAL A 236 39.09 -15.44 -3.27
C VAL A 236 39.18 -16.59 -2.27
N ILE A 237 38.43 -16.50 -1.17
CA ILE A 237 38.45 -17.50 -0.09
C ILE A 237 37.23 -18.44 -0.12
N HIS A 238 36.18 -18.07 -0.85
CA HIS A 238 35.02 -18.94 -1.08
C HIS A 238 34.42 -18.66 -2.44
N ARG A 239 33.99 -19.72 -3.11
CA ARG A 239 33.18 -19.63 -4.33
C ARG A 239 32.04 -20.63 -4.23
N GLU A 240 30.85 -20.20 -4.61
CA GLU A 240 29.68 -21.08 -4.60
C GLU A 240 28.76 -20.79 -5.77
N PHE A 241 28.27 -21.86 -6.38
CA PHE A 241 27.32 -21.80 -7.49
C PHE A 241 25.95 -22.21 -6.94
N ILE A 242 25.09 -21.23 -6.74
CA ILE A 242 23.74 -21.47 -6.24
C ILE A 242 22.85 -21.87 -7.41
N HIS A 243 22.38 -23.11 -7.39
CA HIS A 243 21.42 -23.61 -8.39
C HIS A 243 20.40 -24.58 -7.75
N PRO A 244 19.38 -24.07 -7.05
CA PRO A 244 18.35 -24.90 -6.43
C PRO A 244 17.37 -25.41 -7.49
N GLY A 245 17.77 -26.44 -8.24
CA GLY A 245 17.00 -26.96 -9.39
C GLY A 245 15.54 -27.28 -9.08
N ARG A 246 15.26 -27.83 -7.88
CA ARG A 246 13.89 -28.13 -7.42
C ARG A 246 13.02 -26.88 -7.27
N ASP A 247 13.58 -25.79 -6.76
CA ASP A 247 12.84 -24.54 -6.58
C ASP A 247 12.64 -23.81 -7.90
N ILE A 248 13.62 -23.91 -8.81
CA ILE A 248 13.51 -23.42 -10.19
C ILE A 248 12.38 -24.14 -10.93
N ASP A 249 12.33 -25.48 -10.89
CA ASP A 249 11.23 -26.25 -11.52
C ASP A 249 9.85 -25.86 -10.95
N ARG A 250 9.75 -25.73 -9.62
CA ARG A 250 8.50 -25.28 -8.96
C ARG A 250 8.11 -23.86 -9.39
N ARG A 251 9.07 -22.93 -9.47
CA ARG A 251 8.86 -21.57 -9.94
C ARG A 251 8.36 -21.58 -11.38
N ASP A 252 9.01 -22.32 -12.26
CA ASP A 252 8.70 -22.32 -13.70
C ASP A 252 7.35 -22.99 -13.98
N LYS A 253 7.01 -24.08 -13.28
CA LYS A 253 5.65 -24.65 -13.28
C LYS A 253 4.60 -23.62 -12.86
N ARG A 254 4.88 -22.84 -11.80
CA ARG A 254 3.97 -21.80 -11.32
C ARG A 254 3.85 -20.63 -12.31
N LEU A 255 4.95 -20.19 -12.91
CA LEU A 255 4.96 -19.16 -13.95
C LEU A 255 4.16 -19.59 -15.18
N LYS A 256 4.32 -20.84 -15.64
CA LYS A 256 3.51 -21.42 -16.73
C LYS A 256 2.02 -21.41 -16.36
N SER A 257 1.66 -21.83 -15.14
CA SER A 257 0.27 -21.80 -14.67
C SER A 257 -0.32 -20.38 -14.65
N VAL A 258 0.44 -19.39 -14.16
CA VAL A 258 0.02 -17.98 -14.16
C VAL A 258 -0.15 -17.46 -15.59
N SER A 259 0.80 -17.75 -16.48
CA SER A 259 0.73 -17.34 -17.89
C SER A 259 -0.50 -17.90 -18.60
N MET A 260 -0.82 -19.19 -18.38
CA MET A 260 -2.02 -19.80 -18.94
C MET A 260 -3.31 -19.14 -18.43
N ARG A 261 -3.37 -18.80 -17.13
CA ARG A 261 -4.54 -18.10 -16.56
C ARG A 261 -4.67 -16.66 -17.05
N ALA A 262 -3.56 -15.98 -17.29
CA ALA A 262 -3.53 -14.61 -17.81
C ALA A 262 -3.84 -14.52 -19.31
N SER A 263 -3.75 -15.64 -20.04
CA SER A 263 -4.07 -15.74 -21.47
C SER A 263 -5.54 -16.11 -21.75
N LYS A 264 -6.33 -16.40 -20.69
CA LYS A 264 -7.79 -16.54 -20.75
C LYS A 264 -8.45 -15.20 -20.42
#